data_AF-A0A920SYI3-F1
#
_entry.id   AF-A0A920SYI3-F1
#
_cell.length_a   1.000
_cell.length_b   1.000
_cell.length_c   1.000
_cell.angle_alpha   90.00
_cell.angle_beta   90.00
_cell.angle_gamma   90.00
#
_symmetry.space_group_name_H-M   'P 1'
#
loop_
_entity.id
_entity.type
_entity.pdbx_description
1 polymer ?
#
loop_
_entity_poly.entity_id
_entity_poly.type
_entity_poly.pdbx_seq_one_letter_code
_entity_poly.pdbx_strand_id
1 'polypeptide(L)'
;MSIEDGTYTIPQTVEVISETETTALLSCGNGLGFVAAHQGMEMSIAKAREFGLGMATIRDGHHIGMVGYYPMMATQKRYDRYGYDQR
;
A
#
# COMPACT_ATOMS: atom_id res chain seq x y z
N MET A 1 -5.44 -3.22 25.27
CA MET A 1 -4.65 -2.66 24.14
C MET A 1 -5.59 -2.49 22.95
N SER A 2 -5.41 -1.52 22.03
CA SER A 2 -6.44 -1.17 21.03
C SER A 2 -6.93 -2.31 20.11
N ILE A 3 -6.19 -3.41 20.02
CA ILE A 3 -6.63 -4.64 19.35
C ILE A 3 -7.61 -5.44 20.22
N GLU A 4 -7.36 -5.53 21.52
CA GLU A 4 -8.18 -6.28 22.47
C GLU A 4 -9.51 -5.59 22.81
N ASP A 5 -9.55 -4.25 22.71
CA ASP A 5 -10.76 -3.46 22.99
C ASP A 5 -11.68 -3.28 21.77
N GLY A 6 -11.30 -3.86 20.62
CA GLY A 6 -12.11 -3.85 19.39
C GLY A 6 -12.02 -2.55 18.58
N THR A 7 -11.09 -1.64 18.92
CA THR A 7 -10.84 -0.44 18.10
C THR A 7 -10.38 -0.82 16.69
N TYR A 8 -9.57 -1.86 16.55
CA TYR A 8 -9.08 -2.40 15.27
C TYR A 8 -9.78 -3.71 14.92
N THR A 9 -10.12 -3.92 13.63
CA THR A 9 -10.58 -5.21 13.12
C THR A 9 -9.39 -6.08 12.75
N ILE A 10 -9.16 -7.19 13.46
CA ILE A 10 -8.06 -8.13 13.19
C ILE A 10 -8.58 -9.59 13.24
N PRO A 11 -8.39 -10.41 12.18
CA PRO A 11 -7.74 -10.06 10.91
C PRO A 11 -8.59 -9.08 10.08
N GLN A 12 -7.95 -8.08 9.47
CA GLN A 12 -8.61 -7.23 8.49
C GLN A 12 -8.57 -7.84 7.08
N THR A 13 -9.55 -7.50 6.26
CA THR A 13 -9.54 -7.72 4.81
C THR A 13 -9.34 -6.38 4.12
N VAL A 14 -8.35 -6.30 3.22
CA VAL A 14 -8.18 -5.13 2.34
C VAL A 14 -8.96 -5.39 1.06
N GLU A 15 -9.86 -4.48 0.70
CA GLU A 15 -10.74 -4.64 -0.47
C GLU A 15 -10.52 -3.52 -1.48
N VAL A 16 -10.51 -3.88 -2.77
CA VAL A 16 -10.51 -2.91 -3.87
C VAL A 16 -11.95 -2.45 -4.09
N ILE A 17 -12.24 -1.19 -3.77
CA ILE A 17 -13.58 -0.59 -3.92
C ILE A 17 -13.80 -0.08 -5.35
N SER A 18 -12.75 0.44 -5.97
CA SER A 18 -12.80 0.94 -7.35
C SER A 18 -11.40 0.89 -7.95
N GLU A 19 -11.31 0.60 -9.24
CA GLU A 19 -10.04 0.45 -9.94
C GLU A 19 -10.14 0.95 -11.38
N THR A 20 -9.08 1.61 -11.84
CA THR A 20 -8.79 1.91 -13.25
C THR A 20 -7.41 1.37 -13.59
N GLU A 21 -6.97 1.53 -14.85
CA GLU A 21 -5.61 1.16 -15.26
C GLU A 21 -4.53 1.82 -14.40
N THR A 22 -4.72 3.09 -14.03
CA THR A 22 -3.71 3.89 -13.32
C THR A 22 -4.05 4.21 -11.88
N THR A 23 -5.26 3.93 -11.41
CA THR A 23 -5.71 4.27 -10.04
C THR A 23 -6.44 3.13 -9.33
N ALA A 24 -6.40 3.11 -8.00
CA ALA A 24 -7.20 2.20 -7.16
C ALA A 24 -7.66 2.90 -5.87
N LEU A 25 -8.87 2.60 -5.42
CA LEU A 25 -9.39 2.96 -4.10
C LEU A 25 -9.49 1.68 -3.26
N LEU A 26 -8.83 1.66 -2.11
CA LEU A 26 -8.80 0.53 -1.18
C LEU A 26 -9.55 0.86 0.11
N SER A 27 -10.30 -0.11 0.62
CA SER A 27 -10.79 -0.15 1.99
C SER A 27 -9.82 -0.96 2.85
N CYS A 28 -9.43 -0.42 4.00
CA CYS A 28 -8.60 -1.10 5.00
C CYS A 28 -9.43 -1.95 5.97
N GLY A 29 -10.76 -1.83 5.95
CA GLY A 29 -11.66 -2.66 6.76
C GLY A 29 -11.55 -2.40 8.26
N ASN A 30 -11.30 -1.15 8.66
CA ASN A 30 -11.02 -0.74 10.05
C ASN A 30 -9.76 -1.42 10.64
N GLY A 31 -8.82 -1.77 9.77
CA GLY A 31 -7.60 -2.47 10.12
C GLY A 31 -6.36 -1.58 10.30
N LEU A 32 -5.22 -2.25 10.48
CA LEU A 32 -3.89 -1.69 10.51
C LEU A 32 -3.57 -1.02 9.17
N GLY A 33 -3.47 0.32 9.18
CA GLY A 33 -3.28 1.10 7.97
C GLY A 33 -2.01 0.77 7.19
N PHE A 34 -0.94 0.34 7.87
CA PHE A 34 0.30 -0.06 7.19
C PHE A 34 0.15 -1.34 6.34
N VAL A 35 -0.83 -2.19 6.64
CA VAL A 35 -1.15 -3.37 5.81
C VAL A 35 -1.77 -2.93 4.48
N ALA A 36 -2.78 -2.07 4.53
CA ALA A 36 -3.40 -1.51 3.32
C ALA A 36 -2.43 -0.61 2.54
N ALA A 37 -1.59 0.18 3.23
CA ALA A 37 -0.60 1.05 2.60
C ALA A 37 0.50 0.26 1.88
N HIS A 38 0.94 -0.89 2.44
CA HIS A 38 1.85 -1.78 1.74
C HIS A 38 1.23 -2.31 0.44
N GLN A 39 0.02 -2.87 0.50
CA GLN A 39 -0.68 -3.40 -0.68
C GLN A 39 -0.96 -2.30 -1.72
N GLY A 40 -1.41 -1.13 -1.28
CA GLY A 40 -1.65 0.02 -2.16
C GLY A 40 -0.38 0.51 -2.86
N MET A 41 0.76 0.49 -2.17
CA MET A 41 2.04 0.83 -2.79
C MET A 41 2.48 -0.22 -3.81
N GLU A 42 2.28 -1.51 -3.53
CA GLU A 42 2.55 -2.58 -4.51
C GLU A 42 1.71 -2.43 -5.77
N MET A 43 0.40 -2.18 -5.63
CA MET A 43 -0.49 -1.90 -6.75
C MET A 43 -0.06 -0.64 -7.52
N SER A 44 0.30 0.43 -6.82
CA SER A 44 0.76 1.68 -7.45
C SER A 44 2.04 1.47 -8.26
N ILE A 45 3.01 0.70 -7.74
CA ILE A 45 4.24 0.37 -8.47
C ILE A 45 3.92 -0.48 -9.70
N ALA A 46 3.04 -1.48 -9.58
CA ALA A 46 2.65 -2.32 -10.70
C ALA A 46 1.99 -1.51 -11.82
N LYS A 47 1.00 -0.67 -11.49
CA LYS A 47 0.33 0.23 -12.44
C LYS A 47 1.28 1.23 -13.07
N ALA A 48 2.17 1.85 -12.27
CA ALA A 48 3.17 2.79 -12.78
C ALA A 48 4.16 2.13 -13.76
N ARG A 49 4.46 0.83 -13.57
CA ARG A 49 5.33 0.08 -14.49
C ARG A 49 4.66 -0.18 -15.84
N GLU A 50 3.36 -0.43 -15.84
CA GLU A 50 2.61 -0.75 -17.06
C GLU A 50 2.17 0.51 -17.82
N PHE A 51 1.64 1.51 -17.11
CA PHE A 51 0.97 2.67 -17.70
C PHE A 51 1.74 3.99 -17.51
N GLY A 52 2.91 3.96 -16.86
CA GLY A 52 3.70 5.15 -16.56
C GLY A 52 3.23 5.97 -15.33
N LEU A 53 2.04 5.66 -14.80
CA LEU A 53 1.51 6.22 -13.56
C LEU A 53 0.69 5.18 -12.79
N GLY A 54 0.78 5.23 -11.47
CA GLY A 54 0.03 4.38 -10.57
C GLY A 54 -0.25 5.10 -9.26
N MET A 55 -1.50 5.11 -8.81
CA MET A 55 -1.94 5.75 -7.58
C MET A 55 -2.95 4.89 -6.84
N ALA A 56 -2.72 4.65 -5.55
CA ALA A 56 -3.70 4.05 -4.66
C ALA A 56 -4.12 5.06 -3.59
N THR A 57 -5.41 5.17 -3.33
CA THR A 57 -5.96 5.85 -2.16
C THR A 57 -6.56 4.82 -1.22
N ILE A 58 -6.45 5.06 0.08
CA ILE A 58 -6.92 4.15 1.12
C ILE A 58 -7.87 4.92 2.02
N ARG A 59 -8.98 4.29 2.37
CA ARG A 59 -9.92 4.81 3.37
C ARG A 59 -10.11 3.80 4.50
N ASP A 60 -10.87 4.22 5.52
CA ASP A 60 -11.34 3.38 6.64
C ASP A 60 -10.26 2.51 7.31
N GLY A 61 -9.05 3.05 7.45
CA GLY A 61 -7.93 2.44 8.16
C GLY A 61 -7.33 3.37 9.21
N HIS A 62 -6.35 2.84 9.94
CA HIS A 62 -5.64 3.56 10.99
C HIS A 62 -4.26 4.06 10.55
N HIS A 63 -3.43 4.49 11.51
CA HIS A 63 -2.08 5.01 11.26
C HIS A 63 -1.22 4.05 10.43
N ILE A 64 -0.47 4.60 9.47
CA ILE A 64 0.33 3.84 8.49
C ILE A 64 1.81 3.70 8.88
N GLY A 65 2.22 4.18 10.04
CA GLY A 65 3.62 4.10 10.47
C GLY A 65 4.54 5.03 9.68
N MET A 66 5.75 4.57 9.39
CA MET A 66 6.77 5.37 8.70
C MET A 66 6.42 5.58 7.23
N VAL A 67 5.91 6.77 6.89
CA VAL A 67 5.52 7.11 5.51
C VAL A 67 6.68 6.98 4.51
N GLY A 68 7.92 7.23 4.95
CA GLY A 68 9.12 7.07 4.11
C GLY A 68 9.36 5.64 3.62
N TYR A 69 8.75 4.63 4.24
CA TYR A 69 8.85 3.23 3.82
C TYR A 69 8.27 3.02 2.40
N TYR A 70 7.13 3.61 2.09
CA TYR A 70 6.40 3.35 0.84
C TYR A 70 7.14 3.87 -0.40
N PRO A 71 7.69 5.11 -0.43
CA PRO A 71 8.55 5.55 -1.52
C PRO A 71 9.79 4.66 -1.70
N MET A 72 10.40 4.18 -0.61
CA MET A 72 11.56 3.28 -0.69
C MET A 72 11.21 1.95 -1.37
N MET A 73 9.99 1.44 -1.22
CA MET A 73 9.53 0.25 -1.97
C MET A 73 9.64 0.49 -3.48
N ALA A 74 9.22 1.66 -3.98
CA ALA A 74 9.34 1.98 -5.40
C ALA A 74 10.81 2.09 -5.85
N THR A 75 11.64 2.71 -5.03
CA THR A 75 13.07 2.84 -5.31
C THR A 75 13.76 1.48 -5.36
N GLN A 76 13.49 0.59 -4.40
CA GLN A 76 14.03 -0.77 -4.37
C GLN A 76 13.61 -1.57 -5.60
N LYS A 77 12.31 -1.56 -5.93
CA LYS A 77 11.76 -2.23 -7.13
C LYS A 77 12.35 -1.71 -8.44
N ARG A 78 12.82 -0.46 -8.47
CA ARG A 78 13.59 0.09 -9.58
C ARG A 78 15.01 -0.46 -9.57
N TYR A 79 15.70 -0.47 -8.44
CA TYR A 79 17.05 -1.02 -8.32
C TYR A 79 17.15 -2.49 -8.71
N ASP A 80 16.23 -3.33 -8.22
CA ASP A 80 16.16 -4.76 -8.55
C ASP A 80 16.07 -5.00 -10.07
N ARG A 81 15.40 -4.09 -10.80
CA ARG A 81 15.22 -4.19 -12.26
C ARG A 81 16.50 -3.83 -13.02
N TYR A 82 17.23 -2.81 -12.57
CA TYR A 82 18.38 -2.26 -13.29
C TYR A 82 19.73 -2.77 -12.77
N GLY A 83 19.74 -3.61 -11.73
CA GLY A 83 20.94 -4.29 -11.27
C GLY A 83 21.96 -3.39 -10.57
N TYR A 84 21.54 -2.30 -9.94
CA TYR A 84 22.43 -1.53 -9.07
C TYR A 84 22.42 -2.17 -7.68
N ASP A 85 23.50 -2.89 -7.36
CA ASP A 85 23.75 -3.41 -6.01
C ASP A 85 23.98 -2.23 -5.05
N GLN A 86 23.41 -2.32 -3.84
CA GLN A 86 23.63 -1.34 -2.76
C GLN A 86 24.82 -1.74 -1.88
N ARG A 87 25.67 -2.66 -2.36
CA ARG A 87 26.89 -3.13 -1.70
C ARG A 87 28.14 -2.59 -2.39
#